data_AF-G9WF25-F1
#
_entry.id   AF-G9WF25-F1
#
_cell.length_a   1.000
_cell.length_b   1.000
_cell.length_c   1.000
_cell.angle_alpha   90.00
_cell.angle_beta   90.00
_cell.angle_gamma   90.00
#
_symmetry.space_group_name_H-M   'P 1'
#
loop_
_entity.id
_entity.type
_entity.pdbx_description
1 polymer ?
#
loop_
_entity_poly.entity_id
_entity_poly.type
_entity_poly.pdbx_seq_one_letter_code
_entity_poly.pdbx_strand_id
1 'polypeptide(L)'
;MHFQTLLFFKADGVVTAANGGHIFIQPLLDQFGTVTGSGMTLGLVIFMSFFARSAQMKSIGKLSLVPGAFNINEPTLFGLPIVLNPLLALPFILMPALSMCATYVLIQIHVLPYLTGVMVPWTTPPIISGFLVGGWQMAIWQAIVIAASFFVYFPLARRYDKILYQQEQAKEQEILSK
;
A
#
# COMPACT_ATOMS: atom_id res chain seq x y z
N MET A 1 1.70 11.01 -21.56
CA MET A 1 0.35 11.10 -20.97
C MET A 1 0.31 12.02 -19.75
N HIS A 2 1.05 11.76 -18.67
CA HIS A 2 1.03 12.63 -17.48
C HIS A 2 1.46 14.10 -17.74
N PHE A 3 2.51 14.35 -18.53
CA PHE A 3 2.93 15.73 -18.89
C PHE A 3 1.82 16.53 -19.58
N GLN A 4 0.99 15.88 -20.39
CA GLN A 4 -0.10 16.52 -21.10
C GLN A 4 -1.25 16.87 -20.14
N THR A 5 -1.59 15.96 -19.23
CA THR A 5 -2.51 16.23 -18.12
C THR A 5 -2.05 17.39 -17.24
N LEU A 6 -0.74 17.48 -16.96
CA LEU A 6 -0.16 18.58 -16.18
C LEU A 6 -0.26 19.94 -16.91
N LEU A 7 -0.14 19.94 -18.23
CA LEU A 7 -0.32 21.16 -19.03
C LEU A 7 -1.76 21.66 -18.96
N PHE A 8 -2.75 20.77 -19.05
CA PHE A 8 -4.16 21.14 -18.85
C PHE A 8 -4.42 21.67 -17.44
N PHE A 9 -3.83 21.05 -16.41
CA PHE A 9 -3.93 21.56 -15.04
C PHE A 9 -3.30 22.96 -14.89
N LYS A 10 -2.16 23.21 -15.53
CA LYS A 10 -1.53 24.55 -15.50
C LYS A 10 -2.31 25.61 -16.28
N ALA A 11 -3.01 25.22 -17.34
CA ALA A 11 -3.79 26.14 -18.18
C ALA A 11 -5.15 26.49 -17.56
N ASP A 12 -5.89 25.48 -17.09
CA ASP A 12 -7.29 25.63 -16.68
C ASP A 12 -7.49 25.50 -15.16
N GLY A 13 -6.46 25.12 -14.40
CA GLY A 13 -6.54 24.86 -12.95
C GLY A 13 -7.31 23.60 -12.57
N VAL A 14 -7.91 22.90 -13.55
CA VAL A 14 -8.70 21.68 -13.37
C VAL A 14 -8.46 20.73 -14.52
N VAL A 15 -8.47 19.43 -14.22
CA VAL A 15 -8.37 18.36 -15.20
C VAL A 15 -9.74 17.72 -15.32
N THR A 16 -10.27 17.65 -16.55
CA THR A 16 -11.53 16.97 -16.86
C THR A 16 -11.37 16.14 -18.13
N ALA A 17 -12.29 15.19 -18.38
CA ALA A 17 -12.34 14.48 -19.65
C ALA A 17 -12.47 15.43 -20.85
N ALA A 18 -13.23 16.51 -20.70
CA ALA A 18 -13.45 17.51 -21.75
C ALA A 18 -12.17 18.28 -22.12
N ASN A 19 -11.27 18.49 -21.17
CA ASN A 19 -10.00 19.17 -21.40
C ASN A 19 -8.88 18.20 -21.84
N GLY A 20 -9.22 16.94 -22.18
CA GLY A 20 -8.25 15.93 -22.59
C GLY A 20 -7.54 15.21 -21.44
N GLY A 21 -8.09 15.27 -20.23
CA GLY A 21 -7.56 14.59 -19.06
C GLY A 21 -7.65 13.06 -19.16
N HIS A 22 -6.53 12.39 -18.91
CA HIS A 22 -6.47 10.92 -18.83
C HIS A 22 -6.47 10.46 -17.37
N ILE A 23 -7.23 9.39 -17.09
CA ILE A 23 -7.32 8.79 -15.75
C ILE A 23 -6.11 7.89 -15.49
N PHE A 24 -5.73 7.09 -16.48
CA PHE A 24 -4.56 6.22 -16.38
C PHE A 24 -3.29 7.00 -16.71
N ILE A 25 -2.67 7.57 -15.68
CA ILE A 25 -1.42 8.33 -15.78
C ILE A 25 -0.43 7.88 -14.71
N GLN A 26 0.86 8.23 -14.86
CA GLN A 26 1.92 7.82 -13.93
C GLN A 26 1.57 8.05 -12.43
N PRO A 27 0.99 9.19 -12.02
CA PRO A 27 0.54 9.37 -10.64
C PRO A 27 -0.48 8.34 -10.11
N LEU A 28 -1.30 7.74 -10.98
CA LEU A 28 -2.22 6.67 -10.57
C LEU A 28 -1.43 5.41 -10.14
N LEU A 29 -0.41 5.05 -10.93
CA LEU A 29 0.49 3.93 -10.61
C LEU A 29 1.26 4.23 -9.32
N ASP A 30 1.88 5.39 -9.23
CA ASP A 30 2.78 5.71 -8.12
C ASP A 30 2.03 5.91 -6.79
N GLN A 31 0.84 6.54 -6.81
CA GLN A 31 0.12 6.91 -5.59
C GLN A 31 -1.02 5.98 -5.20
N PHE A 32 -1.42 5.08 -6.11
CA PHE A 32 -2.50 4.11 -5.84
C PHE A 32 -2.17 2.68 -6.28
N GLY A 33 -1.06 2.43 -6.98
CA GLY A 33 -0.59 1.07 -7.31
C GLY A 33 0.62 0.62 -6.49
N THR A 34 1.56 1.53 -6.24
CA THR A 34 2.81 1.25 -5.50
C THR A 34 3.00 2.13 -4.27
N VAL A 35 1.93 2.80 -3.83
CA VAL A 35 1.94 3.53 -2.56
C VAL A 35 2.18 2.56 -1.42
N THR A 36 3.04 2.94 -0.48
CA THR A 36 3.60 2.11 0.60
C THR A 36 4.52 0.98 0.13
N GLY A 37 5.05 1.12 -1.09
CA GLY A 37 5.95 0.18 -1.73
C GLY A 37 5.21 -0.86 -2.58
N SER A 38 5.95 -1.85 -3.07
CA SER A 38 5.36 -3.00 -3.76
C SER A 38 4.34 -3.72 -2.87
N GLY A 39 3.17 -4.03 -3.43
CA GLY A 39 2.09 -4.74 -2.75
C GLY A 39 1.28 -3.94 -1.73
N MET A 40 1.59 -2.67 -1.51
CA MET A 40 0.92 -1.82 -0.51
C MET A 40 1.01 -2.41 0.91
N THR A 41 2.23 -2.70 1.36
CA THR A 41 2.49 -3.52 2.55
C THR A 41 2.32 -2.80 3.88
N LEU A 42 1.96 -1.52 3.92
CA LEU A 42 1.80 -0.80 5.19
C LEU A 42 0.73 -1.43 6.09
N GLY A 43 -0.36 -1.94 5.51
CA GLY A 43 -1.36 -2.72 6.25
C GLY A 43 -0.78 -3.97 6.91
N LEU A 44 0.11 -4.69 6.22
CA LEU A 44 0.84 -5.83 6.76
C LEU A 44 1.82 -5.39 7.87
N VAL A 45 2.53 -4.28 7.69
CA VAL A 45 3.46 -3.74 8.69
C VAL A 45 2.73 -3.34 9.98
N ILE A 46 1.55 -2.72 9.87
CA ILE A 46 0.69 -2.41 11.01
C ILE A 46 0.27 -3.71 11.72
N PHE A 47 -0.15 -4.73 10.96
CA PHE A 47 -0.48 -6.04 11.54
C PHE A 47 0.71 -6.63 12.30
N MET A 48 1.89 -6.67 11.68
CA MET A 48 3.12 -7.20 12.28
C MET A 48 3.52 -6.45 13.55
N SER A 49 3.37 -5.14 13.56
CA SER A 49 3.83 -4.29 14.67
C SER A 49 2.94 -4.39 15.91
N PHE A 50 1.62 -4.51 15.72
CA PHE A 50 0.65 -4.38 16.81
C PHE A 50 -0.16 -5.66 17.10
N PHE A 51 -0.32 -6.56 16.13
CA PHE A 51 -1.23 -7.72 16.24
C PHE A 51 -0.54 -9.08 16.13
N ALA A 52 0.68 -9.14 15.59
CA ALA A 52 1.42 -10.39 15.49
C ALA A 52 1.74 -11.00 16.86
N ARG A 53 1.81 -12.32 16.93
CA ARG A 53 2.18 -13.10 18.12
C ARG A 53 3.58 -13.66 18.01
N SER A 54 3.99 -14.10 16.82
CA SER A 54 5.33 -14.64 16.56
C SER A 54 6.42 -13.61 16.82
N ALA A 55 7.56 -14.06 17.36
CA ALA A 55 8.72 -13.22 17.59
C ALA A 55 9.27 -12.69 16.26
N GLN A 56 9.28 -13.53 15.22
CA GLN A 56 9.74 -13.14 13.88
C GLN A 56 8.93 -11.97 13.31
N MET A 57 7.60 -12.07 13.23
CA MET A 57 6.78 -11.00 12.64
C MET A 57 6.81 -9.72 13.49
N LYS A 58 6.84 -9.81 14.82
CA LYS A 58 6.99 -8.64 15.69
C LYS A 58 8.30 -7.90 15.47
N SER A 59 9.41 -8.64 15.33
CA SER A 59 10.73 -8.05 15.11
C SER A 59 10.76 -7.28 13.79
N ILE A 60 10.29 -7.91 12.71
CA ILE A 60 10.24 -7.30 11.39
C ILE A 60 9.28 -6.10 11.37
N GLY A 61 8.08 -6.23 11.97
CA GLY A 61 7.11 -5.14 12.05
C GLY A 61 7.69 -3.86 12.63
N LYS A 62 8.39 -3.97 13.78
CA LYS A 62 9.01 -2.81 14.44
C LYS A 62 10.09 -2.15 13.57
N LEU A 63 10.89 -2.95 12.87
CA LEU A 63 11.93 -2.45 11.96
C LEU A 63 11.33 -1.82 10.68
N SER A 64 10.19 -2.34 10.23
CA SER A 64 9.51 -1.91 9.01
C SER A 64 8.58 -0.71 9.20
N LEU A 65 8.15 -0.38 10.42
CA LEU A 65 7.11 0.62 10.67
C LEU A 65 7.49 2.02 10.17
N VAL A 66 8.68 2.49 10.54
CA VAL A 66 9.20 3.80 10.13
C VAL A 66 9.46 3.84 8.62
N PRO A 67 10.25 2.94 8.02
CA PRO A 67 10.49 2.96 6.58
C PRO A 67 9.19 2.79 5.77
N GLY A 68 8.26 1.95 6.24
CA GLY A 68 6.97 1.73 5.58
C GLY A 68 6.10 2.99 5.50
N ALA A 69 6.18 3.88 6.50
CA ALA A 69 5.50 5.17 6.47
C ALA A 69 6.02 6.12 5.37
N PHE A 70 7.23 5.89 4.87
CA PHE A 70 7.87 6.61 3.78
C PHE A 70 7.98 5.77 2.50
N ASN A 71 7.10 4.77 2.35
CA ASN A 71 7.02 3.86 1.19
C ASN A 71 8.27 2.99 0.96
N ILE A 72 9.12 2.81 1.96
CA ILE A 72 10.28 1.92 1.93
C ILE A 72 9.85 0.57 2.51
N ASN A 73 9.88 -0.49 1.69
CA ASN A 73 9.25 -1.77 2.02
C ASN A 73 10.21 -2.98 2.00
N GLU A 74 11.48 -2.76 1.68
CA GLU A 74 12.56 -3.76 1.64
C GLU A 74 12.67 -4.53 2.96
N PRO A 75 12.57 -3.90 4.16
CA PRO A 75 12.63 -4.64 5.42
C PRO A 75 11.49 -5.67 5.55
N THR A 76 10.33 -5.39 4.96
CA THR A 76 9.18 -6.30 4.94
C THR A 76 9.31 -7.36 3.86
N LEU A 77 9.77 -6.97 2.67
CA LEU A 77 9.93 -7.85 1.52
C LEU A 77 11.01 -8.91 1.69
N PHE A 78 12.11 -8.54 2.36
CA PHE A 78 13.22 -9.44 2.64
C PHE A 78 13.14 -10.05 4.04
N GLY A 79 12.49 -9.37 5.00
CA GLY A 79 12.29 -9.91 6.34
C GLY A 79 11.30 -11.09 6.36
N LEU A 80 10.28 -11.05 5.50
CA LEU A 80 9.37 -12.17 5.29
C LEU A 80 9.58 -12.74 3.87
N PRO A 81 9.48 -14.06 3.67
CA PRO A 81 9.55 -14.67 2.35
C PRO A 81 8.22 -14.47 1.59
N ILE A 82 7.81 -13.21 1.36
CA ILE A 82 6.51 -12.84 0.77
C ILE A 82 6.34 -13.49 -0.60
N VAL A 83 7.40 -13.47 -1.42
CA VAL A 83 7.39 -14.06 -2.77
C VAL A 83 7.26 -15.57 -2.75
N LEU A 84 7.82 -16.24 -1.74
CA LEU A 84 7.83 -17.70 -1.65
C LEU A 84 6.61 -18.25 -0.89
N ASN A 85 5.83 -17.39 -0.23
CA ASN A 85 4.67 -17.78 0.56
C ASN A 85 3.37 -17.36 -0.14
N PRO A 86 2.62 -18.31 -0.74
CA PRO A 86 1.36 -18.02 -1.41
C PRO A 86 0.33 -17.28 -0.54
N LEU A 87 0.35 -17.50 0.79
CA LEU A 87 -0.55 -16.81 1.72
C LEU A 87 -0.33 -15.30 1.74
N LEU A 88 0.92 -14.84 1.64
CA LEU A 88 1.28 -13.43 1.63
C LEU A 88 1.39 -12.87 0.20
N ALA A 89 1.73 -13.71 -0.78
CA ALA A 89 1.77 -13.33 -2.20
C ALA A 89 0.38 -12.96 -2.74
N LEU A 90 -0.68 -13.66 -2.30
CA LEU A 90 -2.04 -13.37 -2.72
C LEU A 90 -2.48 -11.91 -2.40
N PRO A 91 -2.44 -11.43 -1.14
CA PRO A 91 -2.82 -10.06 -0.83
C PRO A 91 -1.83 -9.04 -1.43
N PHE A 92 -0.56 -9.42 -1.59
CA PHE A 92 0.47 -8.60 -2.22
C PHE A 92 0.20 -8.28 -3.69
N ILE A 93 -0.40 -9.21 -4.44
CA ILE A 93 -0.79 -8.96 -5.83
C ILE A 93 -2.18 -8.31 -5.90
N LEU A 94 -3.09 -8.76 -5.04
CA LEU A 94 -4.49 -8.33 -5.05
C LEU A 94 -4.65 -6.86 -4.65
N MET A 95 -3.97 -6.41 -3.61
CA MET A 95 -4.20 -5.08 -3.04
C MET A 95 -3.87 -3.92 -4.01
N PRO A 96 -2.70 -3.91 -4.70
CA PRO A 96 -2.41 -2.92 -5.75
C PRO A 96 -3.50 -2.87 -6.84
N ALA A 97 -3.92 -4.04 -7.32
CA ALA A 97 -4.93 -4.13 -8.36
C ALA A 97 -6.28 -3.59 -7.89
N LEU A 98 -6.71 -3.94 -6.67
CA LEU A 98 -7.93 -3.43 -6.06
C LEU A 98 -7.89 -1.90 -5.92
N SER A 99 -6.79 -1.36 -5.40
CA SER A 99 -6.62 0.08 -5.20
C SER A 99 -6.68 0.84 -6.53
N MET A 100 -5.93 0.41 -7.54
CA MET A 100 -5.93 1.05 -8.84
C MET A 100 -7.29 0.97 -9.54
N CYS A 101 -7.91 -0.21 -9.56
CA CYS A 101 -9.22 -0.41 -10.17
C CYS A 101 -10.30 0.41 -9.47
N ALA A 102 -10.33 0.40 -8.13
CA ALA A 102 -11.30 1.19 -7.36
C ALA A 102 -11.09 2.69 -7.59
N THR A 103 -9.84 3.17 -7.59
CA THR A 103 -9.53 4.58 -7.88
C THR A 103 -9.98 4.97 -9.28
N TYR A 104 -9.72 4.12 -10.29
CA TYR A 104 -10.16 4.36 -11.66
C TYR A 104 -11.68 4.47 -11.77
N VAL A 105 -12.41 3.51 -11.19
CA VAL A 105 -13.88 3.50 -11.21
C VAL A 105 -14.44 4.73 -10.51
N LEU A 106 -13.90 5.11 -9.35
CA LEU A 106 -14.36 6.27 -8.59
C LEU A 106 -14.13 7.60 -9.32
N ILE A 107 -13.07 7.71 -10.12
CA ILE A 107 -12.85 8.87 -11.00
C ILE A 107 -13.86 8.86 -12.16
N GLN A 108 -14.12 7.68 -12.77
CA GLN A 108 -15.10 7.53 -13.86
C GLN A 108 -16.52 7.92 -13.44
N ILE A 109 -16.95 7.56 -12.24
CA ILE A 109 -18.28 7.92 -11.70
C ILE A 109 -18.29 9.30 -11.03
N HIS A 110 -17.23 10.11 -11.20
CA HIS A 110 -17.12 11.49 -10.71
C HIS A 110 -17.18 11.63 -9.17
N VAL A 111 -16.89 10.56 -8.42
CA VAL A 111 -16.77 10.62 -6.95
C VAL A 111 -15.42 11.20 -6.54
N LEU A 112 -14.37 10.90 -7.30
CA LEU A 112 -13.03 11.45 -7.11
C LEU A 112 -12.66 12.38 -8.27
N PRO A 113 -11.87 13.43 -8.00
CA PRO A 113 -11.39 14.32 -9.05
C PRO A 113 -10.34 13.60 -9.91
N TYR A 114 -10.13 14.10 -11.12
CA TYR A 114 -9.00 13.66 -11.93
C TYR A 114 -7.69 14.03 -11.25
N LEU A 115 -6.67 13.19 -11.44
CA LEU A 115 -5.32 13.48 -10.99
C LEU A 115 -4.74 14.64 -11.80
N THR A 116 -4.15 15.61 -11.11
CA THR A 116 -3.58 16.84 -11.67
C THR A 116 -2.40 16.60 -12.61
N GLY A 117 -1.84 15.39 -12.57
CA GLY A 117 -0.58 15.10 -13.24
C GLY A 117 0.60 15.74 -12.54
N VAL A 118 0.56 16.09 -11.25
CA VAL A 118 1.78 16.46 -10.52
C VAL A 118 2.56 15.19 -10.16
N MET A 119 3.89 15.20 -10.39
CA MET A 119 4.77 14.14 -9.90
C MET A 119 5.18 14.44 -8.47
N VAL A 120 4.91 13.50 -7.58
CA VAL A 120 5.28 13.58 -6.17
C VAL A 120 6.42 12.60 -5.93
N PRO A 121 7.47 12.96 -5.18
CA PRO A 121 8.53 12.03 -4.81
C PRO A 121 7.94 10.76 -4.17
N TRP A 122 8.39 9.59 -4.61
CA TRP A 122 7.83 8.31 -4.17
C TRP A 122 8.00 8.03 -2.67
N THR A 123 8.93 8.70 -1.99
CA THR A 123 9.13 8.62 -0.53
C THR A 123 8.18 9.51 0.26
N THR A 124 7.32 10.29 -0.40
CA THR A 124 6.36 11.18 0.27
C THR A 124 5.37 10.33 1.05
N PRO A 125 5.15 10.62 2.34
CA PRO A 125 4.21 9.87 3.15
C PRO A 125 2.84 9.74 2.46
N PRO A 126 2.21 8.55 2.55
CA PRO A 126 0.84 8.38 2.10
C PRO A 126 -0.09 9.42 2.77
N ILE A 127 -1.24 9.69 2.16
CA ILE A 127 -2.19 10.77 2.49
C ILE A 127 -1.69 12.13 2.01
N ILE A 128 -0.45 12.53 2.37
CA ILE A 128 0.16 13.78 1.89
C ILE A 128 0.35 13.69 0.38
N SER A 129 0.85 12.55 -0.12
CA SER A 129 1.03 12.37 -1.55
C SER A 129 -0.30 12.42 -2.33
N GLY A 130 -1.37 11.82 -1.79
CA GLY A 130 -2.73 11.91 -2.30
C GLY A 130 -3.26 13.33 -2.37
N PHE A 131 -3.02 14.12 -1.32
CA PHE A 131 -3.37 15.54 -1.30
C PHE A 131 -2.69 16.33 -2.42
N LEU A 132 -1.40 16.06 -2.67
CA LEU A 132 -0.63 16.76 -3.69
C LEU A 132 -1.05 16.40 -5.12
N VAL A 133 -1.51 15.16 -5.36
CA VAL A 133 -1.91 14.73 -6.73
C VAL A 133 -3.34 15.07 -7.10
N GLY A 134 -4.25 15.26 -6.15
CA GLY A 134 -5.66 15.53 -6.47
C GLY A 134 -6.48 16.14 -5.33
N GLY A 135 -5.84 16.81 -4.37
CA GLY A 135 -6.51 17.54 -3.30
C GLY A 135 -7.04 16.66 -2.16
N TRP A 136 -7.86 17.27 -1.29
CA TRP A 136 -8.34 16.66 -0.05
C TRP A 136 -9.15 15.37 -0.27
N GLN A 137 -9.90 15.26 -1.37
CA GLN A 137 -10.69 14.06 -1.70
C GLN A 137 -9.77 12.86 -1.93
N MET A 138 -8.68 13.06 -2.66
CA MET A 138 -7.67 12.02 -2.91
C MET A 138 -6.91 11.64 -1.64
N ALA A 139 -6.65 12.60 -0.75
CA ALA A 139 -6.03 12.32 0.56
C ALA A 139 -6.90 11.38 1.41
N ILE A 140 -8.20 11.67 1.50
CA ILE A 140 -9.17 10.82 2.21
C ILE A 140 -9.26 9.44 1.56
N TRP A 141 -9.34 9.38 0.23
CA TRP A 141 -9.37 8.12 -0.50
C TRP A 141 -8.12 7.28 -0.25
N GLN A 142 -6.94 7.90 -0.25
CA GLN A 142 -5.69 7.19 0.04
C GLN A 142 -5.65 6.66 1.47
N ALA A 143 -6.19 7.39 2.46
CA ALA A 143 -6.34 6.88 3.82
C ALA A 143 -7.28 5.65 3.88
N ILE A 144 -8.40 5.67 3.15
CA ILE A 144 -9.31 4.53 3.02
C ILE A 144 -8.61 3.33 2.40
N VAL A 145 -7.84 3.55 1.33
CA VAL A 145 -7.07 2.50 0.66
C VAL A 145 -6.02 1.86 1.59
N ILE A 146 -5.33 2.66 2.40
CA ILE A 146 -4.38 2.14 3.40
C ILE A 146 -5.11 1.32 4.47
N ALA A 147 -6.24 1.81 4.97
CA ALA A 147 -7.06 1.06 5.91
C ALA A 147 -7.57 -0.26 5.29
N ALA A 148 -8.00 -0.22 4.03
CA ALA A 148 -8.40 -1.41 3.28
C ALA A 148 -7.24 -2.41 3.15
N SER A 149 -6.01 -1.94 2.91
CA SER A 149 -4.83 -2.82 2.86
C SER A 149 -4.67 -3.61 4.16
N PHE A 150 -4.86 -2.97 5.32
CA PHE A 150 -4.83 -3.68 6.61
C PHE A 150 -5.86 -4.82 6.64
N PHE A 151 -7.11 -4.57 6.26
CA PHE A 151 -8.16 -5.60 6.27
C PHE A 151 -7.93 -6.72 5.25
N VAL A 152 -7.38 -6.41 4.07
CA VAL A 152 -7.03 -7.41 3.04
C VAL A 152 -5.90 -8.32 3.54
N TYR A 153 -4.87 -7.74 4.16
CA TYR A 153 -3.75 -8.51 4.70
C TYR A 153 -4.09 -9.26 5.98
N PHE A 154 -4.95 -8.70 6.85
CA PHE A 154 -5.24 -9.21 8.18
C PHE A 154 -5.54 -10.72 8.26
N PRO A 155 -6.50 -11.30 7.49
CA PRO A 155 -6.85 -12.70 7.65
C PRO A 155 -5.71 -13.65 7.27
N LEU A 156 -4.93 -13.30 6.25
CA LEU A 156 -3.85 -14.13 5.72
C LEU A 156 -2.58 -13.98 6.55
N ALA A 157 -2.26 -12.75 6.95
CA ALA A 157 -1.17 -12.45 7.86
C ALA A 157 -1.38 -13.12 9.23
N ARG A 158 -2.61 -13.12 9.76
CA ARG A 158 -2.95 -13.82 11.01
C ARG A 158 -2.80 -15.33 10.92
N ARG A 159 -3.15 -15.93 9.78
CA ARG A 159 -2.92 -17.37 9.57
C ARG A 159 -1.44 -17.70 9.54
N TYR A 160 -0.66 -16.89 8.83
CA TYR A 160 0.79 -17.10 8.74
C TYR A 160 1.50 -16.88 10.08
N ASP A 161 1.13 -15.84 10.83
CA ASP A 161 1.63 -15.57 12.17
C ASP A 161 1.37 -16.75 13.14
N LYS A 162 0.18 -17.37 13.04
CA LYS A 162 -0.13 -18.56 13.84
C LYS A 162 0.79 -19.74 13.51
N ILE A 163 1.12 -19.95 12.24
CA ILE A 163 2.04 -21.01 11.81
C ILE A 163 3.44 -20.76 12.38
N LEU A 164 3.96 -19.53 12.23
CA LEU A 164 5.27 -19.16 12.77
C LEU A 164 5.32 -19.31 14.28
N TYR A 165 4.30 -18.82 14.99
CA TYR A 165 4.21 -18.95 16.44
C TYR A 165 4.22 -20.41 16.91
N GLN A 166 3.51 -21.31 16.21
CA GLN A 166 3.52 -22.73 16.53
C GLN A 166 4.90 -23.37 16.31
N GLN A 167 5.60 -22.98 15.24
CA GLN A 167 6.97 -23.45 14.96
C GLN A 167 7.96 -22.96 16.02
N GLU A 168 7.85 -21.69 16.44
CA GLU A 168 8.66 -21.12 17.53
C GLU A 168 8.47 -21.90 18.84
N GLN A 169 7.22 -22.20 19.22
CA GLN A 169 6.90 -22.95 20.44
C GLN A 169 7.38 -24.40 20.39
N ALA A 170 7.22 -25.09 19.25
CA ALA A 170 7.72 -26.46 19.10
C ALA A 170 9.25 -26.53 19.22
N LYS A 171 9.95 -25.54 18.65
CA LYS A 171 11.41 -25.44 18.73
C LYS A 171 11.89 -25.16 20.16
N GLU A 172 11.17 -24.31 20.90
CA GLU A 172 11.46 -24.02 22.30
C GLU A 172 11.31 -25.27 23.19
N GLN A 173 10.25 -26.06 22.98
CA GLN A 173 10.04 -27.33 23.68
C GLN A 173 11.12 -28.36 23.38
N GLU A 174 11.54 -28.47 22.11
CA GLU A 174 12.63 -29.39 21.73
C GLU A 174 13.94 -29.02 22.44
N ILE A 175 14.27 -27.73 22.52
CA ILE A 175 15.47 -27.24 23.22
C ILE A 175 15.40 -27.55 24.72
N LEU A 176 14.24 -27.38 25.35
CA LEU A 176 14.07 -27.63 26.80
C LEU A 176 14.05 -29.14 27.14
N SER A 177 13.78 -30.00 26.16
CA SER A 177 13.77 -31.47 26.34
C SER A 177 15.14 -32.13 26.15
N LYS A 178 16.16 -31.38 25.74
CA LYS A 178 17.56 -31.81 25.55
C LYS A 178 18.42 -31.37 26.74
#